data_AF-A0A8D3B6R8-F1
#
_entry.id   AF-A0A8D3B6R8-F1
#
_cell.length_a   1.000
_cell.length_b   1.000
_cell.length_c   1.000
_cell.angle_alpha   90.00
_cell.angle_beta   90.00
_cell.angle_gamma   90.00
#
_symmetry.space_group_name_H-M   'P 1'
#
loop_
_entity.id
_entity.type
_entity.pdbx_description
1 polymer ?
#
loop_
_entity_poly.entity_id
_entity_poly.type
_entity_poly.pdbx_seq_one_letter_code
_entity_poly.pdbx_strand_id
1 'polypeptide(L)' 'DPLLLFWIGLRNTDRTFRWVDGSPDSVGFLNREDCVEMNLRDPVEASWNDAPCGQHRRWLCEKDPRVC' A
#
# COMPACT_ATOMS: atom_id res chain seq x y z
N ASP A 1 -14.16 1.85 12.92
CA ASP A 1 -13.10 2.80 12.57
C ASP A 1 -13.64 3.70 11.47
N PRO A 2 -13.78 5.02 11.68
CA PRO A 2 -14.34 5.93 10.68
C PRO A 2 -13.50 6.06 9.40
N LEU A 3 -12.29 5.48 9.33
CA LEU A 3 -11.51 5.37 8.11
C LEU A 3 -11.29 3.88 7.76
N LEU A 4 -11.75 3.47 6.57
CA LEU A 4 -11.55 2.12 6.04
C LEU A 4 -10.17 2.05 5.36
N LEU A 5 -9.12 2.03 6.19
CA LEU A 5 -7.73 2.01 5.74
C LEU A 5 -7.14 0.59 5.84
N PHE A 6 -6.52 0.15 4.76
CA PHE A 6 -5.91 -1.16 4.66
C PHE A 6 -4.49 -1.07 4.14
N TRP A 7 -3.57 -1.80 4.77
CA TRP A 7 -2.22 -1.98 4.23
C TRP A 7 -2.27 -2.75 2.92
N ILE A 8 -1.48 -2.27 1.95
CA ILE A 8 -1.16 -2.97 0.71
C ILE A 8 0.34 -3.25 0.65
N GLY A 9 0.76 -4.07 -0.31
CA GLY A 9 2.13 -4.57 -0.43
C GLY A 9 3.18 -3.55 -0.88
N LEU A 10 2.87 -2.26 -0.97
CA LEU A 10 3.82 -1.24 -1.44
C LEU A 10 4.50 -0.57 -0.24
N ARG A 11 5.83 -0.48 -0.28
CA ARG A 11 6.62 0.18 0.77
C ARG A 11 7.82 0.93 0.21
N ASN A 12 8.23 1.99 0.91
CA ASN A 12 9.48 2.68 0.66
C ASN A 12 10.65 1.84 1.20
N THR A 13 11.68 1.70 0.36
CA THR A 13 12.98 1.12 0.70
C THR A 13 14.03 2.02 0.07
N ASP A 14 14.83 2.71 0.89
CA ASP A 14 15.89 3.61 0.42
C ASP A 14 15.42 4.66 -0.59
N ARG A 15 14.30 5.33 -0.31
CA ARG A 15 13.69 6.39 -1.16
C ARG A 15 13.10 5.89 -2.49
N THR A 16 12.78 4.60 -2.57
CA THR A 16 12.10 4.02 -3.73
C THR A 16 10.99 3.12 -3.24
N PHE A 17 9.79 3.27 -3.81
CA PHE A 17 8.68 2.39 -3.52
C PHE A 17 8.84 1.07 -4.25
N ARG A 18 8.70 -0.03 -3.52
CA ARG A 18 8.83 -1.39 -4.04
C ARG A 18 7.69 -2.24 -3.51
N TRP A 19 7.16 -3.10 -4.37
CA TRP A 19 6.22 -4.12 -3.95
C TRP A 19 6.93 -5.24 -3.20
N VAL A 20 6.31 -5.75 -2.14
CA VAL A 20 6.86 -6.83 -1.31
C VAL A 20 7.00 -8.17 -2.04
N ASP A 21 6.31 -8.34 -3.16
CA ASP A 21 6.38 -9.52 -4.03
C ASP A 21 7.49 -9.40 -5.10
N GLY A 22 8.13 -8.24 -5.23
CA GLY A 22 9.17 -7.95 -6.23
C GLY A 22 8.63 -7.51 -7.60
N SER A 23 7.33 -7.26 -7.74
CA SER A 23 6.75 -6.73 -8.97
C SER A 23 7.32 -5.34 -9.30
N PRO A 24 7.58 -5.03 -10.59
CA PRO A 24 8.17 -3.76 -11.01
C PRO A 24 7.21 -2.59 -10.74
N ASP A 25 7.77 -1.45 -10.37
CA ASP A 25 7.02 -0.22 -10.11
C ASP A 25 6.85 0.62 -11.39
N SER A 26 5.76 1.39 -11.43
CA SER A 26 5.53 2.46 -12.42
C SER A 26 5.23 3.80 -11.76
N VAL A 27 5.27 3.87 -10.42
CA VAL A 27 4.72 5.00 -9.67
C VAL A 27 5.80 5.60 -8.76
N GLY A 28 6.26 6.79 -9.14
CA GLY A 28 7.16 7.58 -8.31
C GLY A 28 6.38 8.39 -7.27
N PHE A 29 6.51 8.02 -6.00
CA PHE A 29 5.99 8.82 -4.88
C PHE A 29 7.13 9.63 -4.25
N LEU A 30 6.87 10.90 -3.93
CA LEU A 30 7.83 11.88 -3.39
C LEU A 30 7.68 12.11 -1.87
N ASN A 31 7.23 11.11 -1.12
CA ASN A 31 6.86 11.32 0.28
C ASN A 31 7.80 10.63 1.29
N ARG A 32 7.62 10.99 2.56
CA ARG A 32 8.52 10.69 3.68
C ARG A 32 8.13 9.45 4.48
N GLU A 33 6.97 8.85 4.25
CA GLU A 33 6.48 7.70 5.02
C GLU A 33 6.69 6.39 4.24
N ASP A 34 6.82 5.29 4.99
CA ASP A 34 7.43 4.06 4.47
C ASP A 34 6.43 2.97 4.03
N CYS A 35 5.18 2.99 4.49
CA CYS A 35 4.18 1.95 4.14
C CYS A 35 2.97 2.58 3.47
N VAL A 36 2.35 1.88 2.52
CA VAL A 36 1.20 2.40 1.77
C VAL A 36 -0.10 1.75 2.22
N GLU A 37 -1.08 2.59 2.49
CA GLU A 37 -2.46 2.22 2.81
C GLU A 37 -3.42 2.70 1.73
N MET A 38 -4.49 1.94 1.52
CA MET A 38 -5.62 2.34 0.68
C MET A 38 -6.83 2.72 1.52
N ASN A 39 -7.47 3.82 1.15
CA ASN A 39 -8.75 4.25 1.69
C ASN A 39 -9.92 3.80 0.80
N LEU A 40 -10.79 2.93 1.26
CA LEU A 40 -11.93 2.46 0.45
C LEU A 40 -13.08 3.48 0.30
N ARG A 41 -12.86 4.76 0.62
CA ARG A 41 -13.84 5.84 0.41
C ARG A 41 -13.74 6.42 -1.00
N ASP A 42 -14.88 6.93 -1.48
CA ASP A 42 -15.00 7.62 -2.76
C ASP A 42 -14.22 8.95 -2.76
N PRO A 43 -13.38 9.25 -3.77
CA PRO A 43 -13.09 8.42 -4.95
C PRO A 43 -12.00 7.37 -4.69
N VAL A 44 -12.31 6.12 -5.04
CA VAL A 44 -11.40 4.97 -4.87
C VAL A 44 -10.11 5.16 -5.68
N GLU A 45 -10.17 5.83 -6.82
CA GLU A 45 -9.02 6.06 -7.72
C GLU A 45 -7.95 7.01 -7.13
N ALA A 46 -8.27 7.76 -6.07
CA ALA A 46 -7.33 8.66 -5.39
C ALA A 46 -7.18 8.30 -3.90
N SER A 47 -7.16 7.00 -3.60
CA SER A 47 -7.27 6.47 -2.24
C SER A 47 -5.94 6.14 -1.56
N TRP A 48 -4.82 6.21 -2.27
CA TRP A 48 -3.53 5.76 -1.75
C TRP A 48 -2.90 6.84 -0.88
N ASN A 49 -2.39 6.42 0.27
CA ASN A 49 -1.68 7.27 1.22
C ASN A 49 -0.43 6.55 1.70
N ASP A 50 0.71 7.23 1.77
CA ASP A 50 1.83 6.73 2.59
C ASP A 50 1.54 7.02 4.07
N ALA A 51 2.02 6.14 4.96
CA ALA A 51 1.79 6.23 6.40
C ALA A 51 2.90 5.51 7.19
N PRO A 52 3.06 5.82 8.49
CA PRO A 52 4.05 5.17 9.33
C PRO A 52 3.70 3.69 9.51
N CYS A 53 4.65 2.80 9.18
CA CYS A 53 4.46 1.35 9.25
C CYS A 53 4.06 0.82 10.64
N GLY A 54 4.30 1.59 11.71
CA GLY A 54 3.95 1.23 13.08
C GLY A 54 2.45 1.29 13.39
N GLN A 55 1.60 1.77 12.47
CA GLN A 55 0.16 1.83 12.70
C GLN A 55 -0.50 0.46 12.63
N HIS A 56 -1.44 0.21 13.55
CA HIS A 56 -2.23 -1.02 13.57
C HIS A 56 -3.38 -0.92 12.57
N ARG A 57 -3.28 -1.64 11.46
CA ARG A 57 -4.33 -1.70 10.44
C ARG A 57 -4.57 -3.13 9.97
N ARG A 58 -5.72 -3.34 9.35
CA ARG A 58 -5.97 -4.55 8.55
C ARG A 58 -5.18 -4.46 7.24
N TRP A 59 -5.00 -5.59 6.56
CA TRP A 59 -4.24 -5.67 5.34
C TRP A 59 -4.99 -6.47 4.27
N LEU A 60 -4.63 -6.24 3.02
CA LEU A 60 -5.10 -7.01 1.86
C LEU A 60 -3.95 -7.88 1.35
N CYS A 61 -4.26 -9.11 0.97
CA CYS A 61 -3.30 -10.04 0.38
C CYS A 61 -3.63 -10.28 -1.09
N GLU A 62 -2.60 -10.41 -1.91
CA GLU A 62 -2.70 -10.95 -3.26
C GLU A 62 -2.36 -12.44 -3.23
N LYS A 63 -3.03 -13.21 -4.09
CA LYS A 63 -2.74 -14.63 -4.33
C LYS A 63 -2.85 -14.88 -5.83
N ASP A 64 -1.92 -15.66 -6.37
CA ASP A 64 -2.04 -16.16 -7.75
C ASP A 64 -3.31 -17.01 -7.86
N PRO A 65 -4.30 -16.64 -8.70
CA PRO A 65 -5.52 -17.43 -8.88
C PRO A 65 -5.26 -18.84 -9.40
N ARG A 66 -4.06 -19.12 -9.92
CA ARG A 66 -3.66 -20.43 -10.44
C ARG A 66 -3.01 -21.34 -9.39
N VAL A 67 -2.61 -20.79 -8.25
CA VAL A 67 -2.05 -21.58 -7.15
C VAL A 67 -3.19 -21.97 -6.22
N CYS A 68 -3.55 -23.26 -6.19
CA CYS A 68 -4.61 -23.77 -5.32
C CYS A 68 -4.18 -23.76 -3.85
#